data_AF-A0A1F6DFB1-F1
#
_entry.id   AF-A0A1F6DFB1-F1
#
_cell.length_a   1.000
_cell.length_b   1.000
_cell.length_c   1.000
_cell.angle_alpha   90.00
_cell.angle_beta   90.00
_cell.angle_gamma   90.00
#
_symmetry.space_group_name_H-M   'P 1'
#
loop_
_entity.id
_entity.type
_entity.pdbx_description
1 polymer ?
#
loop_
_entity_poly.entity_id
_entity_poly.type
_entity_poly.pdbx_seq_one_letter_code
_entity_poly.pdbx_strand_id
1 'polypeptide(L)'
;MDLHSVTGFFTGIPLDWIILGVLVILIALDSLRSGIGRACAIALALPVAVLLYSLVEKTAVLGTVSALSATPMAQAITFGVIAVVCYLLVRRMALEYVESGTGEPIQALLAGGATTIVFIIAWEQVPALQSLWHMSDRVNAIFSESYRLIWLLGAYVGLAFARG
;
A
#
# COMPACT_ATOMS: atom_id res chain seq x y z
N MET A 1 29.63 19.50 11.44
CA MET A 1 28.49 18.57 11.68
C MET A 1 29.11 17.26 12.12
N ASP A 2 28.91 16.87 13.38
CA ASP A 2 29.51 15.65 13.93
C ASP A 2 28.86 14.42 13.29
N LEU A 3 29.66 13.60 12.61
CA LEU A 3 29.22 12.35 11.99
C LEU A 3 28.51 11.44 13.01
N HIS A 4 28.96 11.47 14.27
CA HIS A 4 28.34 10.72 15.37
C HIS A 4 26.92 11.19 15.72
N SER A 5 26.62 12.49 15.61
CA SER A 5 25.28 13.02 15.86
C SER A 5 24.31 12.65 14.74
N VAL A 6 24.81 12.61 13.49
CA VAL A 6 24.02 12.18 12.34
C VAL A 6 23.76 10.68 12.41
N THR A 7 24.77 9.85 12.70
CA THR A 7 24.58 8.40 12.83
C THR A 7 23.69 8.02 14.03
N GLY A 8 23.80 8.73 15.15
CA GLY A 8 22.96 8.50 16.34
C GLY A 8 21.47 8.78 16.10
N PHE A 9 21.16 9.78 15.27
CA PHE A 9 19.78 10.07 14.85
C PHE A 9 19.19 8.94 13.99
N PHE A 10 19.96 8.43 13.01
CA PHE A 10 19.50 7.34 12.15
C PHE A 10 19.37 5.99 12.86
N THR A 11 20.16 5.74 13.92
CA THR A 11 20.01 4.51 14.73
C THR A 11 18.75 4.47 15.60
N GLY A 12 18.10 5.61 15.84
CA GLY A 12 16.88 5.71 16.66
C GLY A 12 15.56 5.58 15.88
N ILE A 13 15.63 5.59 14.54
CA ILE A 13 14.45 5.50 13.67
C ILE A 13 14.22 4.02 13.34
N PRO A 14 13.03 3.45 13.66
CA PRO A 14 12.69 2.10 13.22
C PRO A 14 12.79 1.98 11.70
N LEU A 15 13.40 0.91 11.22
CA LEU A 15 13.66 0.66 9.81
C LEU A 15 12.38 0.74 8.94
N ASP A 16 11.22 0.42 9.51
CA ASP A 16 9.92 0.54 8.83
C ASP A 16 9.66 1.97 8.34
N TRP A 17 9.96 3.00 9.12
CA TRP A 17 9.74 4.40 8.70
C TRP A 17 10.60 4.77 7.49
N ILE A 18 11.80 4.19 7.39
CA ILE A 18 12.68 4.38 6.24
C ILE A 18 12.06 3.70 5.02
N ILE A 19 11.57 2.45 5.16
CA ILE A 19 10.89 1.73 4.07
C ILE A 19 9.66 2.52 3.60
N LEU A 20 8.82 2.99 4.53
CA LEU A 20 7.61 3.76 4.21
C LEU A 20 7.95 5.09 3.53
N GLY A 21 8.98 5.80 4.02
CA GLY A 21 9.46 7.03 3.39
C GLY A 21 9.94 6.79 1.96
N VAL A 22 10.70 5.72 1.73
CA VAL A 22 11.13 5.32 0.38
C VAL A 22 9.93 4.98 -0.50
N LEU A 23 8.94 4.25 0.02
CA LEU A 23 7.73 3.90 -0.72
C LEU A 23 6.95 5.15 -1.16
N VAL A 24 6.79 6.13 -0.26
CA VAL A 24 6.18 7.44 -0.59
C VAL A 24 6.93 8.11 -1.72
N ILE A 25 8.26 8.19 -1.64
CA ILE A 25 9.10 8.84 -2.66
C ILE A 25 8.99 8.11 -4.00
N LEU A 26 9.04 6.79 -4.02
CA LEU A 26 8.93 6.00 -5.25
C LEU A 26 7.57 6.21 -5.94
N ILE A 27 6.48 6.18 -5.18
CA ILE A 27 5.13 6.41 -5.74
C ILE A 27 4.97 7.86 -6.18
N ALA A 28 5.52 8.82 -5.43
CA ALA A 28 5.50 10.23 -5.83
C ALA A 28 6.28 10.46 -7.13
N LEU A 29 7.48 9.88 -7.28
CA LEU A 29 8.26 9.96 -8.52
C LEU A 29 7.55 9.27 -9.69
N ASP A 30 6.91 8.12 -9.46
CA ASP A 30 6.09 7.45 -10.48
C ASP A 30 4.89 8.31 -10.90
N SER A 31 4.27 9.00 -9.93
CA SER A 31 3.14 9.91 -10.16
C SER A 31 3.54 11.18 -10.90
N LEU A 32 4.73 11.73 -10.62
CA LEU A 32 5.31 12.84 -11.38
C LEU A 32 5.55 12.47 -12.85
N ARG A 33 6.02 11.23 -13.08
CA ARG A 33 6.38 10.77 -14.43
C ARG A 33 5.17 10.34 -15.26
N SER A 34 4.20 9.67 -14.64
CA SER A 34 3.13 8.96 -15.34
C SER A 34 1.72 9.37 -14.93
N GLY A 35 1.60 10.44 -14.15
CA GLY A 35 0.34 10.94 -13.62
C GLY A 35 -0.13 10.20 -12.37
N ILE A 36 -1.08 10.80 -11.67
CA ILE A 36 -1.52 10.37 -10.33
C ILE A 36 -2.41 9.12 -10.39
N GLY A 37 -3.03 8.82 -11.53
CA GLY A 37 -4.01 7.73 -11.56
C GLY A 37 -3.42 6.32 -11.38
N ARG A 38 -2.10 6.11 -11.55
CA ARG A 38 -1.49 4.83 -11.15
C ARG A 38 -1.48 4.66 -9.63
N ALA A 39 -1.15 5.72 -8.89
CA ALA A 39 -1.22 5.73 -7.43
C ALA A 39 -2.67 5.50 -6.95
N CYS A 40 -3.64 6.19 -7.56
CA CYS A 40 -5.07 5.97 -7.27
C CYS A 40 -5.52 4.53 -7.58
N ALA A 41 -5.09 3.96 -8.70
CA ALA A 41 -5.44 2.58 -9.06
C ALA A 41 -4.86 1.57 -8.06
N ILE A 42 -3.63 1.76 -7.59
CA ILE A 42 -3.03 0.93 -6.54
C ILE A 42 -3.82 1.07 -5.24
N ALA A 43 -4.11 2.30 -4.82
CA ALA A 43 -4.84 2.58 -3.59
C ALA A 43 -6.26 1.97 -3.59
N LEU A 44 -6.94 1.95 -4.74
CA LEU A 44 -8.26 1.31 -4.86
C LEU A 44 -8.18 -0.21 -4.97
N ALA A 45 -7.14 -0.73 -5.63
CA ALA A 45 -7.00 -2.17 -5.84
C ALA A 45 -6.62 -2.93 -4.56
N LEU A 46 -5.82 -2.34 -3.69
CA LEU A 46 -5.31 -3.01 -2.49
C LEU A 46 -6.42 -3.44 -1.50
N PRO A 47 -7.37 -2.57 -1.08
CA PRO A 47 -8.49 -2.98 -0.23
C PRO A 47 -9.37 -4.06 -0.88
N VAL A 48 -9.61 -3.95 -2.20
CA VAL A 48 -10.37 -4.96 -2.94
C VAL A 48 -9.63 -6.30 -2.91
N ALA A 49 -8.31 -6.29 -3.08
CA ALA A 49 -7.49 -7.49 -3.00
C ALA A 49 -7.51 -8.13 -1.61
N VAL A 50 -7.48 -7.33 -0.53
CA VAL A 50 -7.63 -7.84 0.85
C VAL A 50 -8.98 -8.55 1.03
N LEU A 51 -10.06 -7.93 0.54
CA LEU A 51 -11.40 -8.53 0.62
C LEU A 51 -11.48 -9.83 -0.19
N LEU A 52 -10.97 -9.85 -1.42
CA LEU A 52 -10.96 -11.06 -2.24
C LEU A 52 -10.08 -12.16 -1.64
N TYR A 53 -8.92 -11.80 -1.07
CA TYR A 53 -8.03 -12.75 -0.40
C TYR A 53 -8.73 -13.46 0.77
N SER A 54 -9.55 -12.75 1.55
CA SER A 54 -10.35 -13.34 2.64
C SER A 54 -11.39 -14.37 2.18
N LEU A 55 -11.71 -14.39 0.88
CA LEU A 55 -12.68 -15.30 0.28
C LEU A 55 -12.03 -16.47 -0.47
N VAL A 56 -10.71 -16.46 -0.66
CA VAL A 56 -9.97 -17.48 -1.44
C VAL A 56 -10.25 -18.89 -0.90
N GLU A 57 -10.13 -19.08 0.41
CA GLU A 57 -10.35 -20.39 1.06
C GLU A 57 -11.79 -20.91 0.91
N LYS A 58 -12.76 -20.02 0.65
CA LYS A 58 -14.17 -20.36 0.50
C LYS A 58 -14.58 -20.70 -0.93
N THR A 59 -13.67 -20.56 -1.90
CA THR A 59 -13.98 -20.81 -3.32
C THR A 59 -13.55 -22.22 -3.74
N ALA A 60 -14.46 -22.99 -4.34
CA ALA A 60 -14.26 -24.41 -4.64
C ALA A 60 -13.04 -24.73 -5.53
N VAL A 61 -12.61 -23.79 -6.39
CA VAL A 61 -11.48 -23.97 -7.34
C VAL A 61 -10.14 -23.54 -6.74
N LEU A 62 -10.12 -22.52 -5.86
CA LEU A 62 -8.89 -22.10 -5.17
C LEU A 62 -8.71 -22.78 -3.81
N GLY A 63 -9.77 -23.40 -3.27
CA GLY A 63 -9.69 -24.25 -2.09
C GLY A 63 -8.76 -25.44 -2.28
N THR A 64 -8.58 -25.94 -3.50
CA THR A 64 -7.56 -26.97 -3.83
C THR A 64 -6.15 -26.37 -3.97
N VAL A 65 -6.04 -25.08 -4.30
CA VAL A 65 -4.79 -24.29 -4.27
C VAL A 65 -4.36 -24.00 -2.84
N SER A 66 -5.21 -24.18 -1.82
CA SER A 66 -4.82 -24.06 -0.39
C SER A 66 -3.66 -24.98 0.02
N ALA A 67 -3.40 -26.06 -0.72
CA ALA A 67 -2.21 -26.89 -0.56
C ALA A 67 -0.90 -26.17 -0.95
N LEU A 68 -0.95 -25.21 -1.88
CA LEU A 68 0.16 -24.30 -2.21
C LEU A 68 0.32 -23.21 -1.13
N SER A 69 -0.72 -22.91 -0.35
CA SER A 69 -0.74 -21.88 0.70
C SER A 69 -0.20 -22.34 2.05
N ALA A 70 0.49 -23.49 2.12
CA ALA A 70 1.01 -24.04 3.39
C ALA A 70 2.13 -23.18 4.01
N THR A 71 2.84 -22.40 3.19
CA THR A 71 3.90 -21.51 3.67
C THR A 71 3.46 -20.04 3.62
N PRO A 72 3.88 -19.20 4.59
CA PRO A 72 3.56 -17.77 4.57
C PRO A 72 3.99 -17.05 3.30
N MET A 73 5.11 -17.46 2.70
CA MET A 73 5.60 -16.90 1.44
C MET A 73 4.61 -17.16 0.29
N ALA A 74 4.09 -18.39 0.17
CA ALA A 74 3.14 -18.71 -0.88
C ALA A 74 1.78 -18.00 -0.71
N GLN A 75 1.36 -17.79 0.54
CA GLN A 75 0.19 -16.98 0.88
C GLN A 75 0.38 -15.51 0.43
N ALA A 76 1.55 -14.93 0.73
CA ALA A 76 1.89 -13.58 0.28
C ALA A 76 1.96 -13.46 -1.24
N ILE A 77 2.50 -14.47 -1.94
CA ILE A 77 2.50 -14.52 -3.41
C ILE A 77 1.07 -14.55 -3.94
N THR A 78 0.20 -15.37 -3.35
CA THR A 78 -1.21 -15.46 -3.76
C THR A 78 -1.92 -14.12 -3.58
N PHE A 79 -1.74 -13.46 -2.44
CA PHE A 79 -2.23 -12.10 -2.23
C PHE A 79 -1.66 -11.13 -3.27
N GLY A 80 -0.36 -11.18 -3.54
CA GLY A 80 0.28 -10.35 -4.55
C GLY A 80 -0.30 -10.53 -5.96
N VAL A 81 -0.57 -11.78 -6.37
CA VAL A 81 -1.23 -12.07 -7.65
C VAL A 81 -2.64 -11.48 -7.69
N ILE A 82 -3.43 -11.64 -6.63
CA ILE A 82 -4.77 -11.06 -6.54
C ILE A 82 -4.70 -9.54 -6.61
N ALA A 83 -3.76 -8.91 -5.89
CA ALA A 83 -3.56 -7.47 -5.90
C ALA A 83 -3.18 -6.95 -7.30
N VAL A 84 -2.31 -7.65 -8.03
CA VAL A 84 -1.96 -7.32 -9.41
C VAL A 84 -3.17 -7.45 -10.33
N VAL A 85 -3.96 -8.52 -10.21
CA VAL A 85 -5.18 -8.70 -11.02
C VAL A 85 -6.19 -7.59 -10.72
N CYS A 86 -6.44 -7.28 -9.45
CA CYS A 86 -7.30 -6.17 -9.05
C CYS A 86 -6.81 -4.83 -9.61
N TYR A 87 -5.50 -4.58 -9.54
CA TYR A 87 -4.89 -3.40 -10.11
C TYR A 87 -5.14 -3.30 -11.63
N LEU A 88 -4.95 -4.39 -12.37
CA LEU A 88 -5.21 -4.42 -13.81
C LEU A 88 -6.69 -4.18 -14.11
N LEU A 89 -7.62 -4.76 -13.35
CA LEU A 89 -9.07 -4.57 -13.51
C LEU A 89 -9.48 -3.13 -13.21
N VAL A 90 -9.05 -2.58 -12.08
CA VAL A 90 -9.31 -1.17 -11.71
C VAL A 90 -8.73 -0.25 -12.78
N ARG A 91 -7.49 -0.51 -13.22
CA ARG A 91 -6.84 0.29 -14.25
C ARG A 91 -7.59 0.22 -15.58
N ARG A 92 -8.14 -0.94 -15.95
CA ARG A 92 -8.98 -1.11 -17.16
C ARG A 92 -10.31 -0.38 -17.05
N MET A 93 -10.94 -0.37 -15.87
CA MET A 93 -12.20 0.35 -15.63
C MET A 93 -11.99 1.88 -15.58
N ALA A 94 -10.85 2.34 -15.07
CA ALA A 94 -10.56 3.75 -14.84
C ALA A 94 -9.86 4.47 -16.01
N LEU A 95 -9.75 3.83 -17.19
CA LEU A 95 -8.97 4.35 -18.34
C LEU A 95 -9.40 5.76 -18.81
N GLU A 96 -10.65 6.18 -18.61
CA GLU A 96 -11.13 7.52 -19.01
C GLU A 96 -10.88 8.63 -17.98
N TYR A 97 -10.52 8.28 -16.73
CA TYR A 97 -10.52 9.23 -15.61
C TYR A 97 -9.14 9.80 -15.23
N VAL A 98 -8.05 9.36 -15.88
CA VAL A 98 -6.68 9.37 -15.32
C VAL A 98 -5.65 10.20 -16.11
N GLU A 99 -5.95 10.64 -17.34
CA GLU A 99 -5.01 11.42 -18.16
C GLU A 99 -4.91 12.91 -17.78
N SER A 100 -5.71 13.38 -16.82
CA SER A 100 -5.67 14.77 -16.37
C SER A 100 -4.58 14.99 -15.32
N GLY A 101 -3.46 15.56 -15.75
CA GLY A 101 -2.52 16.27 -14.89
C GLY A 101 -1.12 15.65 -14.87
N THR A 102 -0.16 16.37 -15.44
CA THR A 102 1.22 16.34 -14.93
C THR A 102 1.13 16.75 -13.46
N GLY A 103 1.15 15.78 -12.54
CA GLY A 103 0.96 16.05 -11.12
C GLY A 103 2.00 17.05 -10.64
N GLU A 104 1.55 18.15 -10.05
CA GLU A 104 2.49 19.06 -9.40
C GLU A 104 3.24 18.31 -8.29
N PRO A 105 4.49 18.69 -7.95
CA PRO A 105 5.28 17.99 -6.93
C PRO A 105 4.54 17.76 -5.61
N ILE A 106 3.68 18.70 -5.20
CA ILE A 106 2.87 18.60 -4.00
C ILE A 106 1.78 17.53 -4.15
N GLN A 107 1.06 17.51 -5.28
CA GLN A 107 0.04 16.50 -5.57
C GLN A 107 0.64 15.10 -5.65
N ALA A 108 1.82 14.95 -6.25
CA ALA A 108 2.53 13.68 -6.33
C ALA A 108 2.95 13.17 -4.95
N LEU A 109 3.43 14.06 -4.06
CA LEU A 109 3.73 13.70 -2.67
C LEU A 109 2.48 13.30 -1.89
N LEU A 110 1.36 14.01 -2.07
CA LEU A 110 0.08 13.65 -1.46
C LEU A 110 -0.41 12.28 -1.94
N ALA A 111 -0.30 12.00 -3.25
CA ALA A 111 -0.66 10.72 -3.83
C ALA A 111 0.23 9.59 -3.30
N GLY A 112 1.55 9.82 -3.21
CA GLY A 112 2.50 8.87 -2.62
C GLY A 112 2.19 8.57 -1.16
N GLY A 113 1.99 9.62 -0.35
CA GLY A 113 1.62 9.49 1.06
C GLY A 113 0.34 8.70 1.27
N ALA A 114 -0.73 9.08 0.57
CA ALA A 114 -2.02 8.43 0.69
C ALA A 114 -1.99 6.96 0.21
N THR A 115 -1.31 6.67 -0.90
CA THR A 115 -1.19 5.29 -1.39
C THR A 115 -0.38 4.42 -0.42
N THR A 116 0.69 4.98 0.18
CA THR A 116 1.46 4.29 1.22
C THR A 116 0.62 4.01 2.47
N ILE A 117 -0.23 4.94 2.90
CA ILE A 117 -1.16 4.69 4.02
C ILE A 117 -2.07 3.50 3.72
N VAL A 118 -2.67 3.46 2.52
CA VAL A 118 -3.52 2.34 2.11
C VAL A 118 -2.73 1.03 2.04
N PHE A 119 -1.49 1.08 1.55
CA PHE A 119 -0.59 -0.06 1.51
C PHE A 119 -0.30 -0.63 2.90
N ILE A 120 0.05 0.20 3.88
CA ILE A 120 0.29 -0.24 5.26
C ILE A 120 -0.98 -0.87 5.84
N ILE A 121 -2.12 -0.23 5.63
CA ILE A 121 -3.39 -0.73 6.14
C ILE A 121 -3.77 -2.08 5.52
N ALA A 122 -3.45 -2.29 4.25
CA ALA A 122 -3.62 -3.59 3.60
C ALA A 122 -2.62 -4.63 4.14
N TRP A 123 -1.36 -4.23 4.37
CA TRP A 123 -0.32 -5.06 4.95
C TRP A 123 -0.69 -5.60 6.34
N GLU A 124 -1.21 -4.73 7.21
CA GLU A 124 -1.71 -5.06 8.56
C GLU A 124 -2.93 -5.98 8.56
N GLN A 125 -3.67 -6.07 7.45
CA GLN A 125 -4.87 -6.91 7.37
C GLN A 125 -4.60 -8.33 6.90
N VAL A 126 -3.43 -8.60 6.32
CA VAL A 126 -3.11 -9.92 5.77
C VAL A 126 -2.14 -10.64 6.72
N PRO A 127 -2.58 -11.66 7.47
CA PRO A 127 -1.74 -12.34 8.46
C PRO A 127 -0.45 -12.93 7.87
N ALA A 128 -0.52 -13.39 6.62
CA ALA A 128 0.65 -13.89 5.90
C ALA A 128 1.75 -12.83 5.75
N LEU A 129 1.39 -11.58 5.46
CA LEU A 129 2.35 -10.49 5.31
C LEU A 129 2.98 -10.12 6.65
N GLN A 130 2.17 -10.09 7.73
CA GLN A 130 2.66 -9.87 9.09
C GLN A 130 3.67 -10.94 9.54
N SER A 131 3.47 -12.19 9.13
CA SER A 131 4.41 -13.26 9.47
C SER A 131 5.73 -13.19 8.68
N LEU A 132 5.75 -12.55 7.51
CA LEU A 132 6.97 -12.30 6.73
C LEU A 132 7.74 -11.08 7.25
N TRP A 133 7.01 -10.02 7.58
CA TRP A 133 7.57 -8.81 8.17
C TRP A 133 6.57 -8.21 9.15
N HIS A 134 6.89 -8.33 10.43
CA HIS A 134 6.13 -7.69 11.49
C HIS A 134 6.60 -6.25 11.64
N MET A 135 5.71 -5.30 11.39
CA MET A 135 6.01 -3.88 11.56
C MET A 135 6.27 -3.55 13.03
N SER A 136 7.11 -2.56 13.31
CA SER A 136 7.42 -2.14 14.68
C SER A 136 6.19 -1.65 15.43
N ASP A 137 6.19 -1.81 16.75
CA ASP A 137 5.09 -1.41 17.63
C ASP A 137 4.68 0.06 17.47
N ARG A 138 5.62 0.93 17.09
CA ARG A 138 5.34 2.35 16.82
C ARG A 138 4.48 2.55 15.56
N VAL A 139 4.76 1.81 14.49
CA VAL A 139 3.97 1.84 13.26
C VAL A 139 2.60 1.23 13.52
N ASN A 140 2.57 0.08 14.21
CA ASN A 140 1.31 -0.61 14.56
C ASN A 140 0.43 0.22 15.49
N ALA A 141 0.99 1.01 16.41
CA ALA A 141 0.21 1.90 17.26
C ALA A 141 -0.52 2.97 16.43
N ILE A 142 0.15 3.57 15.44
CA ILE A 142 -0.40 4.63 14.59
C ILE A 142 -1.44 4.07 13.61
N PHE A 143 -1.15 2.95 12.96
CA PHE A 143 -2.02 2.30 11.98
C PHE A 143 -2.89 1.19 12.58
N SER A 144 -3.10 1.24 13.90
CA SER A 144 -3.89 0.26 14.64
C SER A 144 -5.32 0.17 14.11
N GLU A 145 -5.97 -0.95 14.37
CA GLU A 145 -7.33 -1.24 13.93
C GLU A 145 -8.33 -0.13 14.30
N SER A 146 -8.19 0.46 15.49
CA SER A 146 -9.03 1.56 16.00
C SER A 146 -9.00 2.82 15.12
N TYR A 147 -7.86 3.13 14.49
CA TYR A 147 -7.69 4.34 13.67
C TYR A 147 -7.73 4.06 12.16
N ARG A 148 -7.85 2.79 11.77
CA ARG A 148 -7.76 2.35 10.37
C ARG A 148 -8.77 3.08 9.46
N LEU A 149 -10.01 3.22 9.91
CA LEU A 149 -11.05 3.90 9.14
C LEU A 149 -10.72 5.38 8.91
N ILE A 150 -10.18 6.05 9.92
CA ILE A 150 -9.80 7.47 9.84
C ILE A 150 -8.63 7.64 8.87
N TRP A 151 -7.64 6.73 8.93
CA TRP A 151 -6.51 6.76 8.00
C TRP A 151 -6.91 6.45 6.56
N LEU A 152 -7.80 5.49 6.33
CA LEU A 152 -8.35 5.22 5.00
C LEU A 152 -9.12 6.42 4.46
N LEU A 153 -10.00 7.02 5.26
CA LEU A 153 -10.70 8.25 4.88
C LEU A 153 -9.73 9.37 4.54
N GLY A 154 -8.74 9.63 5.41
CA GLY A 154 -7.71 10.64 5.18
C GLY A 154 -6.91 10.38 3.90
N ALA A 155 -6.56 9.11 3.62
CA ALA A 155 -5.88 8.73 2.40
C ALA A 155 -6.74 8.97 1.15
N TYR A 156 -8.02 8.58 1.16
CA TYR A 156 -8.91 8.81 0.01
C TYR A 156 -9.20 10.29 -0.22
N VAL A 157 -9.36 11.07 0.85
CA VAL A 157 -9.45 12.53 0.76
C VAL A 157 -8.16 13.10 0.17
N GLY A 158 -6.99 12.66 0.64
CA GLY A 158 -5.69 13.06 0.10
C GLY A 158 -5.53 12.72 -1.40
N LEU A 159 -5.98 11.55 -1.83
CA LEU A 159 -6.00 11.16 -3.25
C LEU A 159 -6.97 12.00 -4.07
N ALA A 160 -8.14 12.34 -3.52
CA ALA A 160 -9.11 13.21 -4.19
C ALA A 160 -8.55 14.62 -4.41
N PHE A 161 -7.84 15.19 -3.43
CA PHE A 161 -7.16 16.48 -3.57
C PHE A 161 -5.93 16.41 -4.46
N ALA A 162 -5.16 15.33 -4.42
CA ALA A 162 -4.04 15.14 -5.33
C ALA A 162 -4.51 15.12 -6.79
N ARG A 163 -5.72 14.61 -7.03
CA ARG A 163 -6.33 14.53 -8.36
C ARG A 163 -6.94 15.85 -8.86
N GLY A 164 -7.49 16.67 -7.96
CA GLY A 164 -8.19 17.92 -8.28
C GLY A 164 -7.23 19.02 -8.73
#